data_AF-A0A078BEQ3-F1
#
_entry.id   AF-A0A078BEQ3-F1
#
_cell.length_a   1.000
_cell.length_b   1.000
_cell.length_c   1.000
_cell.angle_alpha   90.00
_cell.angle_beta   90.00
_cell.angle_gamma   90.00
#
_symmetry.space_group_name_H-M   'P 1'
#
loop_
_entity.id
_entity.type
_entity.pdbx_description
1 polymer ?
#
loop_
_entity_poly.entity_id
_entity_poly.type
_entity_poly.pdbx_seq_one_letter_code
_entity_poly.pdbx_strand_id
1 'polypeptide(L)' 'MREWSGLVGWRRLHAKEAGDAQSGALLAVYRRMNEHVKMGVGDNFTNFSDNLTDLSYNNRGVFLNVLATY' A
#
# COMPACT_ATOMS: atom_id res chain seq x y z
N MET A 1 13.40 5.33 -22.57
CA MET A 1 13.78 4.21 -21.67
C MET A 1 13.51 4.65 -20.24
N ARG A 2 12.47 4.13 -19.59
CA ARG A 2 12.25 4.34 -18.16
C ARG A 2 11.88 2.99 -17.56
N GLU A 3 12.89 2.31 -17.04
CA GLU A 3 12.80 0.96 -16.48
C GLU A 3 12.13 0.96 -15.11
N TRP A 4 12.08 2.12 -14.47
CA TRP A 4 11.59 2.28 -13.10
C TRP A 4 10.42 3.26 -13.04
N SER A 5 9.39 2.88 -12.29
CA SER A 5 8.23 3.72 -12.01
C SER A 5 7.93 3.68 -10.52
N GLY A 6 7.61 4.84 -9.93
CA GLY A 6 7.14 4.93 -8.55
C GLY A 6 5.63 5.16 -8.50
N LEU A 7 5.00 4.68 -7.43
CA LEU A 7 3.62 4.97 -7.08
C LEU A 7 3.59 5.43 -5.62
N VAL A 8 2.92 6.55 -5.38
CA VAL A 8 2.64 7.05 -4.03
C VAL A 8 1.14 7.28 -3.92
N GLY A 9 0.53 6.82 -2.84
CA GLY A 9 -0.89 6.99 -2.58
C GLY A 9 -1.12 7.35 -1.13
N TRP A 10 -2.05 8.27 -0.87
CA TRP A 10 -2.53 8.57 0.48
C TRP A 10 -4.02 8.25 0.54
N ARG A 11 -4.47 7.55 1.58
CA ARG A 11 -5.89 7.34 1.88
C ARG A 11 -6.26 7.87 3.26
N ARG A 12 -7.45 8.45 3.38
CA ARG A 12 -8.09 8.75 4.67
C ARG A 12 -9.48 8.13 4.66
N LEU A 13 -9.75 7.29 5.65
CA LEU A 13 -11.08 6.75 5.91
C LEU A 13 -11.61 7.42 7.17
N HIS A 14 -12.75 8.10 7.07
CA HIS A 14 -13.50 8.57 8.23
C HIS A 14 -14.62 7.57 8.51
N ALA A 15 -14.46 6.75 9.54
CA ALA A 15 -15.54 5.88 10.02
C ALA A 15 -16.38 6.68 11.03
N LYS A 16 -17.56 7.15 10.59
CA LYS A 16 -18.46 7.95 11.45
C LYS A 16 -19.10 7.14 12.59
N GLU A 17 -19.15 5.81 12.51
CA GLU A 17 -19.73 4.98 13.56
C GLU A 17 -18.81 4.71 14.77
N ALA A 18 -17.48 4.82 14.63
CA ALA A 18 -16.54 4.41 15.69
C ALA A 18 -15.71 5.56 16.32
N GLY A 19 -15.78 6.78 15.79
CA GLY A 19 -14.88 7.87 16.22
C GLY A 19 -13.43 7.72 15.75
N ASP A 20 -13.10 6.61 15.10
CA ASP A 20 -11.77 6.35 14.56
C ASP A 20 -11.55 7.03 13.20
N ALA A 21 -10.53 7.88 13.17
CA ALA A 21 -10.02 8.50 11.96
C ALA A 21 -8.79 7.72 11.48
N GLN A 22 -8.97 6.84 10.49
CA GLN A 22 -7.88 6.05 9.95
C GLN A 22 -7.22 6.76 8.77
N SER A 23 -5.92 6.99 8.87
CA SER A 23 -5.12 7.57 7.79
C SER A 23 -3.95 6.66 7.45
N GLY A 24 -3.69 6.48 6.16
CA GLY A 24 -2.61 5.64 5.69
C GLY A 24 -2.01 6.15 4.40
N ALA A 25 -0.73 5.88 4.22
CA ALA A 25 0.00 6.15 3.00
C ALA A 25 0.62 4.85 2.46
N LEU A 26 0.79 4.76 1.16
CA LEU A 26 1.45 3.63 0.51
C LEU A 26 2.49 4.16 -0.47
N LEU A 27 3.62 3.47 -0.53
CA LEU A 27 4.70 3.75 -1.45
C LEU A 27 5.08 2.45 -2.16
N ALA A 28 5.20 2.48 -3.48
CA ALA A 28 5.63 1.34 -4.26
C ALA A 28 6.59 1.76 -5.38
N VAL A 29 7.53 0.87 -5.69
CA VAL A 29 8.49 1.00 -6.78
C VAL A 29 8.35 -0.21 -7.68
N TYR A 30 8.29 0.03 -8.98
CA TYR A 30 8.14 -0.98 -10.01
C TYR A 30 9.34 -0.93 -10.94
N ARG A 31 9.88 -2.11 -11.24
CA ARG A 31 10.86 -2.35 -12.29
C ARG A 31 10.19 -3.08 -13.46
N ARG A 32 10.34 -2.53 -14.66
CA ARG A 32 9.99 -3.21 -15.90
C ARG A 32 11.09 -4.21 -16.23
N MET A 33 10.76 -5.50 -16.20
CA MET A 33 11.70 -6.58 -16.54
C MET A 33 11.68 -6.91 -18.03
N ASN A 34 10.52 -6.77 -18.66
CA ASN A 34 10.36 -6.97 -20.10
C ASN A 34 9.23 -6.07 -20.63
N GLU A 35 9.02 -6.07 -21.95
CA GLU A 35 7.94 -5.28 -22.57
C GLU A 35 6.55 -5.64 -22.02
N HIS A 36 6.39 -6.90 -21.60
CA HIS A 36 5.16 -7.50 -21.09
C HIS A 36 5.13 -7.72 -19.56
N VAL A 37 6.26 -7.56 -18.86
CA VAL A 37 6.38 -7.95 -17.45
C VAL A 37 6.92 -6.79 -16.60
N LYS A 38 6.18 -6.46 -15.55
CA LYS A 38 6.56 -5.50 -14.51
C LYS A 38 6.47 -6.16 -13.16
N MET A 39 7.50 -5.95 -12.34
CA MET A 39 7.53 -6.42 -10.95
C MET A 39 7.78 -5.23 -10.05
N GLY A 40 7.13 -5.17 -8.91
CA GLY A 40 7.29 -4.08 -7.97
C GLY A 40 7.19 -4.53 -6.53
N VAL A 41 7.73 -3.70 -5.66
CA VAL A 41 7.65 -3.87 -4.21
C VAL A 41 7.14 -2.57 -3.60
N GLY A 42 6.38 -2.66 -2.53
CA GLY A 42 5.89 -1.49 -1.84
C GLY A 42 5.70 -1.73 -0.35
N ASP A 43 5.47 -0.65 0.38
CA ASP A 43 5.17 -0.64 1.80
C ASP A 43 3.90 0.15 2.05
N ASN A 44 3.09 -0.35 2.97
CA ASN A 44 1.86 0.26 3.41
C ASN A 44 2.03 0.85 4.81
N PHE A 45 2.26 2.16 4.86
CA PHE A 45 2.31 2.95 6.08
C PHE A 45 0.89 3.33 6.51
N THR A 46 0.05 2.36 6.89
CA THR A 46 -1.23 2.69 7.53
C THR A 46 -1.03 2.82 9.04
N ASN A 47 -1.41 3.98 9.59
CA ASN A 47 -1.45 4.20 11.03
C ASN A 47 -2.89 3.95 11.49
N PHE A 48 -3.20 2.67 11.76
CA PHE A 48 -4.45 2.31 12.43
C PHE A 48 -4.28 2.68 13.91
N SER A 49 -5.08 3.61 14.40
CA SER A 49 -5.10 4.02 15.81
C SER A 49 -6.47 3.66 16.37
N ASP A 50 -6.82 2.38 16.38
CA ASP A 50 -8.07 1.94 16.99
C ASP A 50 -7.72 1.43 18.39
N ASN A 51 -8.23 2.09 19.42
CA ASN A 51 -8.25 1.55 20.78
C ASN A 51 -9.70 1.28 21.15
N LEU A 52 -10.22 0.11 20.77
CA LEU A 52 -11.32 -0.56 21.47
C LEU A 52 -11.41 -2.00 20.93
N THR A 53 -11.03 -2.94 21.80
CA THR A 53 -11.09 -4.39 21.59
C THR A 53 -10.02 -4.92 20.63
N ASP A 54 -8.83 -5.08 21.21
CA ASP A 54 -7.83 -6.10 20.92
C ASP A 54 -8.01 -6.86 19.59
N LEU A 55 -7.60 -6.20 18.51
CA LEU A 55 -7.13 -6.88 17.32
C LEU A 55 -5.94 -6.07 16.82
N SER A 56 -4.78 -6.33 17.42
CA SER A 56 -3.48 -5.77 17.06
C SER A 56 -3.08 -6.22 15.64
N TYR A 57 -3.84 -5.80 14.63
CA TYR A 57 -3.54 -6.07 13.24
C TYR A 57 -2.53 -5.02 12.80
N ASN A 58 -1.26 -5.32 13.01
CA ASN A 58 -0.14 -4.62 12.41
C ASN A 58 -0.25 -4.76 10.88
N ASN A 59 -1.16 -4.03 10.25
CA ASN A 59 -1.40 -4.01 8.81
C ASN A 59 -0.34 -3.16 8.06
N ARG A 60 0.80 -2.90 8.70
CA ARG A 60 2.01 -2.39 8.06
C ARG A 60 2.77 -3.57 7.51
N GLY A 61 3.01 -3.58 6.21
CA GLY A 61 3.60 -4.72 5.55
C GLY A 61 4.15 -4.36 4.19
N VAL A 62 5.30 -4.97 3.89
CA VAL A 62 5.86 -4.96 2.55
C VAL A 62 5.04 -5.91 1.66
N PHE A 63 4.71 -5.45 0.46
CA PHE A 63 4.03 -6.26 -0.54
C PHE A 63 4.85 -6.34 -1.81
N LEU A 64 4.70 -7.46 -2.53
CA LEU A 64 5.29 -7.68 -3.85
C LEU A 64 4.16 -7.79 -4.88
N ASN A 65 4.34 -7.15 -6.02
CA ASN A 65 3.33 -7.06 -7.08
C ASN A 65 3.95 -7.44 -8.43
N VAL A 66 3.36 -8.41 -9.13
CA VAL A 66 3.81 -8.85 -10.46
C VAL A 66 2.66 -8.68 -11.43
N LEU A 67 2.89 -7.91 -12.49
CA LEU A 67 1.95 -7.62 -13.56
C LEU A 67 2.55 -8.14 -14.88
N ALA A 68 1.85 -9.09 -15.49
CA ALA A 68 2.16 -9.62 -16.81
C ALA A 68 0.98 -9.36 -17.75
N THR A 69 1.25 -8.79 -18.91
CA THR A 69 0.26 -8.62 -19.99
C THR A 69 0.55 -9.66 -21.07
N TYR A 70 -0.45 -10.46 -21.46
CA TYR A 70 -0.39 -11.46 -22.53
C TYR A 70 -0.85 -10.86 -23.85
#